data_AF-A0A2H9QE00-F1
#
_entry.id   AF-A0A2H9QE00-F1
#
_cell.length_a   1.000
_cell.length_b   1.000
_cell.length_c   1.000
_cell.angle_alpha   90.00
_cell.angle_beta   90.00
_cell.angle_gamma   90.00
#
_symmetry.space_group_name_H-M   'P 1'
#
loop_
_entity.id
_entity.type
_entity.pdbx_description
1 polymer ?
#
loop_
_entity_poly.entity_id
_entity_poly.type
_entity_poly.pdbx_seq_one_letter_code
_entity_poly.pdbx_strand_id
1 'polypeptide(L)'
;TAELLIKNKTYIKWSAGGLDVSTAAGLGPGLLKLLEKSGCNNVIIGAETGSKRLLTELKKNGTIEKLLNFNRRMNKYSIRPNYFFCVGFPGETSDDLKMTTKLILRLLKENKKSSIAKIFC
;
A
#
# COMPACT_ATOMS: atom_id res chain seq x y z
N THR A 1 -9.13 -3.55 -19.02
CA THR A 1 -7.67 -3.63 -19.25
C THR A 1 -7.06 -4.97 -18.84
N ALA A 2 -7.13 -5.40 -17.57
CA ALA A 2 -6.54 -6.68 -17.13
C ALA A 2 -7.07 -7.92 -17.87
N GLU A 3 -8.37 -7.97 -18.15
CA GLU A 3 -8.99 -9.05 -18.93
C GLU A 3 -8.45 -9.14 -20.37
N LEU A 4 -8.14 -8.00 -20.99
CA LEU A 4 -7.58 -7.94 -22.33
C LEU A 4 -6.16 -8.51 -22.37
N LEU A 5 -5.34 -8.24 -21.35
CA LEU A 5 -3.99 -8.81 -21.23
C LEU A 5 -4.04 -10.35 -21.15
N ILE A 6 -4.99 -10.88 -20.37
CA ILE A 6 -5.22 -12.32 -20.27
C ILE A 6 -5.70 -12.89 -21.60
N LYS A 7 -6.71 -12.26 -22.23
CA LYS A 7 -7.31 -12.72 -23.49
C LYS A 7 -6.29 -12.76 -24.63
N ASN A 8 -5.43 -11.74 -24.71
CA ASN A 8 -4.41 -11.62 -25.76
C ASN A 8 -3.16 -12.48 -25.48
N LYS A 9 -3.14 -13.26 -24.38
CA LYS A 9 -2.02 -14.10 -23.95
C LYS A 9 -0.69 -13.35 -23.89
N THR A 10 -0.74 -12.05 -23.58
CA THR A 10 0.45 -11.21 -23.55
C THR A 10 1.11 -11.33 -22.18
N TYR A 11 2.34 -11.84 -22.13
CA TYR A 11 3.08 -11.98 -20.88
C TYR A 11 3.79 -10.68 -20.52
N ILE A 12 3.09 -9.78 -19.81
CA ILE A 12 3.65 -8.51 -19.32
C ILE A 12 3.56 -8.51 -17.79
N LYS A 13 4.68 -8.22 -17.14
CA LYS A 13 4.68 -7.88 -15.71
C LYS A 13 4.44 -6.38 -15.56
N TRP A 14 3.53 -6.00 -14.69
CA TRP A 14 3.16 -4.61 -14.50
C TRP A 14 2.82 -4.29 -13.04
N SER A 15 2.81 -3.00 -12.72
CA SER A 15 2.48 -2.49 -11.38
C SER A 15 1.23 -1.61 -11.46
N ALA A 16 0.32 -1.77 -10.50
CA ALA A 16 -0.72 -0.78 -10.26
C ALA A 16 -0.18 0.26 -9.26
N GLY A 17 -0.47 1.55 -9.47
CA GLY A 17 -0.04 2.60 -8.55
C GLY A 17 -1.04 3.74 -8.45
N GLY A 18 -0.74 4.71 -7.59
CA GLY A 18 -1.61 5.86 -7.31
C GLY A 18 -2.79 5.53 -6.39
N LEU A 19 -2.68 4.47 -5.57
CA LEU A 19 -3.73 4.09 -4.64
C LEU A 19 -3.52 4.75 -3.28
N ASP A 20 -4.58 5.35 -2.74
CA ASP A 20 -4.64 5.64 -1.31
C ASP A 20 -5.01 4.37 -0.51
N VAL A 21 -4.86 4.43 0.81
CA VAL A 21 -5.16 3.32 1.72
C VAL A 21 -6.61 2.86 1.62
N SER A 22 -7.56 3.78 1.46
CA SER A 22 -8.98 3.48 1.40
C SER A 22 -9.32 2.69 0.13
N THR A 23 -8.85 3.16 -1.03
CA THR A 23 -9.02 2.48 -2.32
C THR A 23 -8.37 1.10 -2.29
N ALA A 24 -7.14 0.99 -1.79
CA ALA A 24 -6.44 -0.29 -1.66
C ALA A 24 -7.22 -1.28 -0.77
N ALA A 25 -7.70 -0.82 0.38
CA ALA A 25 -8.51 -1.64 1.29
C ALA A 25 -9.83 -2.11 0.66
N GLY A 26 -10.41 -1.30 -0.23
CA GLY A 26 -11.62 -1.64 -1.01
C GLY A 26 -11.43 -2.70 -2.09
N LEU A 27 -10.19 -3.05 -2.46
CA LEU A 27 -9.94 -4.05 -3.50
C LEU A 27 -10.45 -5.44 -3.07
N GLY A 28 -11.50 -5.91 -3.75
CA GLY A 28 -12.11 -7.21 -3.50
C GLY A 28 -11.23 -8.39 -3.95
N PRO A 29 -11.45 -9.60 -3.40
CA PRO A 29 -10.68 -10.79 -3.76
C PRO A 29 -10.73 -11.16 -5.24
N GLY A 30 -11.89 -10.99 -5.89
CA GLY A 30 -12.04 -11.28 -7.33
C GLY A 30 -11.14 -10.39 -8.19
N LEU A 31 -11.11 -9.09 -7.90
CA LEU A 31 -10.24 -8.15 -8.59
C LEU A 31 -8.77 -8.43 -8.32
N LEU A 32 -8.37 -8.71 -7.08
CA LEU A 32 -6.97 -9.05 -6.75
C LEU A 32 -6.49 -10.31 -7.49
N LYS A 33 -7.33 -11.34 -7.59
CA LYS A 33 -7.03 -12.54 -8.40
C LYS A 33 -6.92 -12.22 -9.89
N LEU A 34 -7.80 -11.36 -10.41
CA LEU A 34 -7.75 -10.92 -11.81
C LEU A 34 -6.45 -10.17 -12.10
N LEU A 35 -6.06 -9.25 -11.21
CA LEU A 35 -4.80 -8.51 -11.32
C LEU A 35 -3.60 -9.46 -11.32
N GLU A 36 -3.52 -10.38 -10.37
CA GLU A 36 -2.46 -11.39 -10.29
C GLU A 36 -2.36 -12.21 -11.57
N LYS A 37 -3.49 -12.73 -12.08
CA LYS A 37 -3.54 -13.51 -13.33
C LYS A 37 -3.09 -12.70 -14.55
N SER A 38 -3.37 -11.40 -14.57
CA SER A 38 -2.96 -10.51 -15.66
C SER A 38 -1.49 -10.08 -15.61
N GLY A 39 -0.70 -10.61 -14.66
CA GLY A 39 0.72 -10.27 -14.53
C GLY A 39 1.02 -9.07 -13.63
N CYS A 40 0.03 -8.55 -12.88
CA CYS A 40 0.29 -7.55 -11.87
C CYS A 40 1.11 -8.18 -10.75
N ASN A 41 2.31 -7.65 -10.48
CA ASN A 41 3.20 -8.18 -9.45
C ASN A 41 3.41 -7.22 -8.28
N ASN A 42 2.89 -5.99 -8.39
CA ASN A 42 3.13 -4.95 -7.42
C ASN A 42 1.98 -3.94 -7.38
N VAL A 43 1.57 -3.54 -6.18
CA VAL A 43 0.60 -2.47 -5.94
C VAL A 43 1.26 -1.39 -5.10
N ILE A 44 1.24 -0.15 -5.59
CA ILE A 44 1.92 0.99 -4.98
C ILE A 44 0.87 1.83 -4.24
N ILE A 45 1.05 1.97 -2.93
CA ILE A 45 0.08 2.61 -2.03
C ILE A 45 0.75 3.75 -1.25
N GLY A 46 0.10 4.92 -1.24
CA GLY A 46 0.46 6.01 -0.35
C GLY A 46 -0.02 5.73 1.08
N ALA A 47 0.89 5.34 1.97
CA ALA A 47 0.62 5.19 3.40
C ALA A 47 0.82 6.51 4.17
N GLU A 48 1.68 7.38 3.65
CA GLU A 48 1.94 8.75 4.11
C GLU A 48 2.61 8.84 5.48
N THR A 49 1.90 8.54 6.57
CA THR A 49 2.39 8.69 7.94
C THR A 49 1.76 7.67 8.87
N GLY A 50 2.47 7.30 9.94
CA GLY A 50 1.93 6.47 11.02
C GLY A 50 1.18 7.27 12.09
N SER A 51 1.25 8.61 12.05
CA SER A 51 0.55 9.47 13.00
C SER A 51 -0.91 9.63 12.64
N LYS A 52 -1.80 9.23 13.58
CA LYS A 52 -3.25 9.44 13.41
C LYS A 52 -3.61 10.93 13.33
N ARG A 53 -2.91 11.77 14.10
CA ARG A 53 -3.12 13.23 14.10
C ARG A 53 -2.79 13.82 12.73
N LEU A 54 -1.60 13.52 12.19
CA LEU A 54 -1.20 14.03 10.87
C LEU A 54 -2.08 13.47 9.75
N LEU A 55 -2.52 12.21 9.80
CA LEU A 55 -3.49 11.69 8.82
C LEU A 55 -4.77 12.52 8.79
N THR A 56 -5.27 12.94 9.96
CA THR A 56 -6.45 13.81 10.07
C THR A 56 -6.17 15.22 9.56
N GLU A 57 -5.06 15.84 9.95
CA GLU A 57 -4.68 17.20 9.51
C GLU A 57 -4.46 17.28 7.99
N LEU A 58 -3.83 16.26 7.41
CA LEU A 58 -3.61 16.15 5.97
C LEU A 58 -4.87 15.74 5.19
N LYS A 59 -6.01 15.51 5.87
CA LYS A 59 -7.28 15.07 5.28
C LYS A 59 -7.14 13.83 4.39
N LYS A 60 -6.27 12.89 4.79
CA LYS A 60 -6.02 11.67 4.02
C LYS A 60 -7.13 10.65 4.24
N ASN A 61 -7.53 9.99 3.16
CA ASN A 61 -8.50 8.91 3.24
C ASN A 61 -7.86 7.62 3.75
N GLY A 62 -8.57 6.90 4.62
CA GLY A 62 -8.13 5.61 5.16
C GLY A 62 -7.70 5.68 6.62
N THR A 63 -7.33 4.53 7.17
CA THR A 63 -6.88 4.41 8.57
C THR A 63 -5.70 3.44 8.64
N ILE A 64 -4.89 3.59 9.70
CA ILE A 64 -3.79 2.66 10.02
C ILE A 64 -4.31 1.22 10.09
N GLU A 65 -5.51 1.02 10.63
CA GLU A 65 -6.15 -0.30 10.71
C GLU A 65 -6.49 -0.88 9.33
N LYS A 66 -7.10 -0.07 8.45
CA LYS A 66 -7.39 -0.49 7.06
C LYS A 66 -6.11 -0.87 6.32
N LEU A 67 -5.04 -0.10 6.50
CA LEU A 67 -3.72 -0.38 5.91
C LEU A 67 -3.15 -1.72 6.40
N LEU A 68 -3.17 -1.96 7.72
CA LEU A 68 -2.67 -3.21 8.31
C LEU A 68 -3.51 -4.41 7.88
N ASN A 69 -4.85 -4.28 7.84
CA ASN A 69 -5.74 -5.34 7.37
C ASN A 69 -5.46 -5.67 5.90
N PHE A 70 -5.37 -4.64 5.05
CA PHE A 70 -5.00 -4.80 3.65
C PHE A 70 -3.64 -5.50 3.52
N ASN A 71 -2.61 -5.06 4.25
CA ASN A 71 -1.28 -5.66 4.22
C ASN A 71 -1.30 -7.17 4.55
N ARG A 72 -2.05 -7.56 5.59
CA ARG A 72 -2.21 -8.98 5.97
C ARG A 72 -2.94 -9.76 4.89
N ARG A 73 -4.03 -9.20 4.33
CA ARG A 73 -4.81 -9.82 3.26
C ARG A 73 -3.95 -10.10 2.03
N MET A 74 -3.01 -9.21 1.72
CA MET A 74 -2.13 -9.33 0.57
C MET A 74 -1.16 -10.52 0.64
N ASN A 75 -0.91 -11.12 1.82
CA ASN A 75 -0.11 -12.34 1.93
C ASN A 75 -0.66 -13.51 1.08
N LYS A 76 -1.97 -13.52 0.82
CA LYS A 76 -2.66 -14.55 0.02
C LYS A 76 -2.39 -14.47 -1.49
N TYR A 77 -1.76 -13.40 -1.95
CA TYR A 77 -1.49 -13.15 -3.37
C TYR A 77 0.02 -13.06 -3.62
N SER A 78 0.42 -13.20 -4.88
CA SER A 78 1.79 -13.03 -5.37
C SER A 78 2.10 -11.58 -5.74
N ILE A 79 1.17 -10.66 -5.42
CA ILE A 79 1.31 -9.22 -5.61
C ILE A 79 1.99 -8.63 -4.38
N ARG A 80 3.08 -7.90 -4.59
CA ARG A 80 3.79 -7.14 -3.55
C ARG A 80 3.04 -5.85 -3.21
N PRO A 81 2.70 -5.59 -1.94
CA PRO A 81 2.34 -4.26 -1.48
C PRO A 81 3.60 -3.41 -1.33
N ASN A 82 3.62 -2.24 -1.95
CA ASN A 82 4.77 -1.34 -1.89
C ASN A 82 4.32 0.04 -1.41
N TYR A 83 4.86 0.49 -0.28
CA TYR A 83 4.34 1.63 0.46
C TYR A 83 5.19 2.87 0.30
N PHE A 84 4.56 4.03 0.15
CA PHE A 84 5.19 5.33 0.27
C PHE A 84 4.86 5.98 1.61
N PHE A 85 5.88 6.61 2.20
CA PHE A 85 5.74 7.47 3.37
C PHE A 85 6.31 8.85 3.06
N CYS A 86 5.85 9.84 3.81
CA CYS A 86 6.35 11.20 3.78
C CYS A 86 6.67 11.63 5.22
N VAL A 87 7.78 12.31 5.39
CA VAL A 87 8.25 12.89 6.65
C VAL A 87 8.62 14.36 6.39
N GLY A 88 8.78 15.14 7.45
CA GLY A 88 9.09 16.57 7.36
C GLY A 88 7.86 17.47 7.20
N PHE A 89 6.66 16.99 7.56
CA PHE A 89 5.48 17.86 7.54
C PHE A 89 5.65 19.05 8.49
N PRO A 90 5.14 20.26 8.14
CA PRO A 90 5.10 21.38 9.08
C PRO A 90 4.41 20.98 10.38
N GLY A 91 5.11 21.10 11.52
CA GLY A 91 4.59 20.69 12.82
C GLY A 91 4.63 19.18 13.10
N GLU A 92 5.32 18.38 12.27
CA GLU A 92 5.62 16.99 12.60
C GLU A 92 6.57 16.91 13.81
N THR A 93 6.21 16.08 14.77
CA THR A 93 7.00 15.88 16.00
C THR A 93 7.83 14.60 15.92
N SER A 94 8.81 14.48 16.83
CA SER A 94 9.56 13.23 16.99
C SER A 94 8.65 12.03 17.30
N ASP A 95 7.54 12.25 18.00
CA ASP A 95 6.61 11.15 18.32
C ASP A 95 5.80 10.72 17.11
N ASP A 96 5.44 11.64 16.21
CA ASP A 96 4.82 11.30 14.92
C ASP A 96 5.78 10.44 14.07
N LEU A 97 7.06 10.83 14.00
CA LEU A 97 8.10 10.04 13.31
C LEU A 97 8.29 8.65 13.93
N LYS A 98 8.23 8.53 15.27
CA LYS A 98 8.26 7.23 15.95
C LYS A 98 7.04 6.38 15.59
N MET A 99 5.84 6.97 15.48
CA MET A 99 4.65 6.25 15.04
C MET A 99 4.78 5.76 13.59
N THR A 100 5.28 6.61 12.69
CA THR A 100 5.60 6.24 11.29
C THR A 100 6.59 5.08 11.24
N THR A 101 7.68 5.17 11.99
CA THR A 101 8.70 4.10 12.06
C THR A 101 8.11 2.79 12.58
N LYS A 102 7.31 2.84 13.66
CA LYS A 102 6.63 1.66 14.22
C LYS A 102 5.68 1.03 13.20
N LEU A 103 4.93 1.83 12.45
CA LEU A 103 4.05 1.33 11.39
C LEU A 103 4.85 0.62 10.28
N ILE A 104 5.92 1.25 9.78
CA ILE A 104 6.79 0.67 8.75
C ILE A 104 7.30 -0.70 9.19
N LEU A 105 7.89 -0.79 10.39
CA LEU A 105 8.41 -2.05 10.93
C LEU A 105 7.32 -3.11 11.07
N ARG A 106 6.11 -2.71 11.48
CA ARG A 106 4.97 -3.62 11.60
C ARG A 106 4.51 -4.15 10.24
N LEU A 107 4.43 -3.31 9.20
CA LEU A 107 4.05 -3.74 7.85
C LEU A 107 5.00 -4.80 7.30
N LEU A 108 6.31 -4.54 7.40
CA LEU A 108 7.36 -5.47 6.96
C LEU A 108 7.39 -6.76 7.79
N LYS A 109 7.06 -6.68 9.09
CA LYS A 109 6.97 -7.86 9.96
C LYS A 109 5.78 -8.75 9.58
N GLU A 110 4.61 -8.16 9.37
CA GLU A 110 3.35 -8.88 9.12
C GLU A 110 3.19 -9.40 7.68
N ASN A 111 3.92 -8.82 6.73
CA ASN A 111 3.96 -9.28 5.34
C ASN A 111 5.37 -9.16 4.77
N LYS A 112 6.08 -10.29 4.68
CA LYS A 112 7.47 -10.35 4.18
C LYS A 112 7.60 -10.01 2.69
N LYS A 113 6.51 -10.06 1.93
CA LYS A 113 6.52 -9.66 0.51
C LYS A 113 6.48 -8.14 0.37
N SER A 114 5.94 -7.44 1.38
CA SER A 114 5.79 -5.99 1.34
C SER A 114 7.12 -5.26 1.37
N SER A 115 7.14 -4.04 0.84
CA SER A 115 8.32 -3.18 0.84
C SER A 115 7.95 -1.72 1.04
N ILE A 116 8.95 -0.92 1.40
CA ILE A 116 8.85 0.54 1.40
C ILE A 116 9.50 1.03 0.12
N ALA A 117 8.70 1.61 -0.78
CA ALA A 117 9.16 2.05 -2.09
C ALA A 117 10.03 3.30 -1.98
N LYS A 118 9.57 4.26 -1.17
CA LYS A 118 10.24 5.55 -0.96
C LYS A 118 9.70 6.20 0.31
N ILE A 119 10.59 6.93 0.98
CA ILE A 119 10.24 7.91 1.99
C ILE A 119 10.56 9.28 1.39
N PHE A 120 9.57 10.16 1.29
CA PHE A 120 9.74 11.54 0.86
C PHE A 120 10.06 12.42 2.07
N CYS A 121 10.92 13.41 1.90
CA CYS A 121 11.26 14.44 2.87
C CYS A 121 11.23 15.81 2.21
#